data_AF-A0A1E2WS69-F1
#
_entry.id   AF-A0A1E2WS69-F1
#
_cell.length_a   1.000
_cell.length_b   1.000
_cell.length_c   1.000
_cell.angle_alpha   90.00
_cell.angle_beta   90.00
_cell.angle_gamma   90.00
#
_symmetry.space_group_name_H-M   'P 1'
#
loop_
_entity.id
_entity.type
_entity.pdbx_description
1 polymer ?
#
loop_
_entity_poly.entity_id
_entity_poly.type
_entity_poly.pdbx_seq_one_letter_code
_entity_poly.pdbx_strand_id
1 'polypeptide(L)'
;MTLCINPHCPRPQNSENILFCQACGSELLLEGRYRVTRQLGAGGFAKTFEVNYANTLKVLKVLMLDDAKAVSLFQQEAQVLSHLNHPGIPKGDGYFTFSSKNSQAPLHCLVMEKIEGLDLYQYMEQRSNRPIDEKLALLWLTQLANILHEVHQHNFFHRDIKPPNIMLKADGHLALIDFGTAREVTQTYHQKAVGQNITGIFSPGYTPLEQANGKAVPQSDFFALGRTFVYLLTGKSPDQFSEDPRTGKLMWRDSALQTSKQVAGLIDYLMEAFPGKRPQNAQIILRCLSEINSTVQSYSTGSSASQLPPTEIEKPKQSKQLKTSATTQVESSKTETNIFSSQIAQFTGGVIAFAILFLIKFGSRGIYKLFDSHPSQPVVTSTPTELQASNSDESTNNSEQANTDSTSQQPSISEENIPPGVPSGWKKFEGSGAELWLPPSWEGADLYKSMHKLGSYNPKFEHFAQQLQQNPSAFPIWAFDSIKGGSGFLTNVIVSNEQVNPTINLETYLQEESKKFPAQIRIVDMKTGSVEGYQVGRIITETSLARSGKQIYYIIKDGRTIWNVIFSTGADEFEQRLPIFEASLDTFTLSIK
;
A
#
# COMPACT_ATOMS: atom_id res chain seq x y z
N MET A 1 -8.33 32.86 15.55
CA MET A 1 -8.32 33.18 14.10
C MET A 1 -9.36 32.33 13.39
N THR A 2 -9.73 32.64 12.14
CA THR A 2 -10.63 31.78 11.34
C THR A 2 -10.01 31.44 9.99
N LEU A 3 -10.27 30.24 9.49
CA LEU A 3 -9.70 29.72 8.24
C LEU A 3 -10.78 29.62 7.15
N CYS A 4 -10.44 30.00 5.92
CA CYS A 4 -11.28 29.80 4.75
C CYS A 4 -11.07 28.39 4.19
N ILE A 5 -12.16 27.66 3.91
CA ILE A 5 -12.11 26.31 3.33
C ILE A 5 -12.12 26.29 1.80
N ASN A 6 -12.21 27.45 1.14
CA ASN A 6 -12.17 27.52 -0.31
C ASN A 6 -10.79 27.05 -0.82
N PRO A 7 -10.72 25.97 -1.63
CA PRO A 7 -9.45 25.41 -2.11
C PRO A 7 -8.67 26.37 -3.01
N HIS A 8 -9.33 27.33 -3.65
CA HIS A 8 -8.73 28.34 -4.51
C HIS A 8 -8.38 29.65 -3.78
N CYS A 9 -8.51 29.69 -2.45
CA CYS A 9 -8.19 30.88 -1.69
C CYS A 9 -6.66 31.11 -1.64
N PRO A 10 -6.15 32.26 -2.12
CA PRO A 10 -4.71 32.52 -2.11
C PRO A 10 -4.17 32.83 -0.70
N ARG A 11 -5.06 33.26 0.22
CA ARG A 11 -4.71 33.54 1.61
C ARG A 11 -5.88 33.14 2.52
N PRO A 12 -5.90 31.89 3.03
CA PRO A 12 -7.05 31.37 3.75
C PRO A 12 -7.16 31.86 5.20
N GLN A 13 -6.11 32.44 5.77
CA GLN A 13 -6.11 32.94 7.16
C GLN A 13 -6.81 34.29 7.27
N ASN A 14 -7.72 34.41 8.24
CA ASN A 14 -8.50 35.62 8.51
C ASN A 14 -8.58 35.90 10.02
N SER A 15 -8.76 37.17 10.38
CA SER A 15 -9.00 37.58 11.78
C SER A 15 -10.30 37.01 12.32
N GLU A 16 -10.39 36.90 13.65
CA GLU A 16 -11.62 36.46 14.32
C GLU A 16 -12.78 37.42 14.03
N ASN A 17 -14.01 36.88 13.99
CA ASN A 17 -15.27 37.62 13.77
C ASN A 17 -15.54 38.14 12.35
N ILE A 18 -14.64 37.94 11.39
CA ILE A 18 -14.94 38.25 9.99
C ILE A 18 -15.94 37.21 9.43
N LEU A 19 -16.93 37.68 8.65
CA LEU A 19 -17.94 36.81 8.02
C LEU A 19 -17.53 36.33 6.62
N PHE A 20 -16.74 37.12 5.89
CA PHE A 20 -16.30 36.80 4.53
C PHE A 20 -14.78 36.86 4.42
N CYS A 21 -14.19 35.87 3.76
CA CYS A 21 -12.75 35.79 3.55
C CYS A 21 -12.25 37.04 2.82
N GLN A 22 -11.28 37.74 3.41
CA GLN A 22 -10.76 38.99 2.86
C GLN A 22 -10.01 38.79 1.53
N ALA A 23 -9.58 37.55 1.24
CA ALA A 23 -8.80 37.22 0.05
C ALA A 23 -9.64 36.72 -1.13
N CYS A 24 -10.76 36.04 -0.87
CA CYS A 24 -11.59 35.43 -1.94
C CYS A 24 -13.09 35.70 -1.82
N GLY A 25 -13.54 36.36 -0.75
CA GLY A 25 -14.95 36.69 -0.52
C GLY A 25 -15.86 35.51 -0.14
N SER A 26 -15.32 34.30 0.06
CA SER A 26 -16.12 33.14 0.51
C SER A 26 -16.59 33.33 1.96
N GLU A 27 -17.78 32.87 2.29
CA GLU A 27 -18.29 32.90 3.66
C GLU A 27 -17.40 32.05 4.60
N LEU A 28 -17.17 32.56 5.81
CA LEU A 28 -16.32 31.95 6.84
C LEU A 28 -17.14 31.30 7.96
N LEU A 29 -18.44 31.58 8.01
CA LEU A 29 -19.38 30.98 8.95
C LEU A 29 -20.24 29.95 8.21
N LEU A 30 -19.79 28.70 8.21
CA LEU A 30 -20.42 27.64 7.43
C LEU A 30 -21.78 27.26 8.05
N GLU A 31 -22.82 27.11 7.22
CA GLU A 31 -24.20 26.82 7.67
C GLU A 31 -24.71 27.80 8.74
N GLY A 32 -24.19 29.03 8.77
CA GLY A 32 -24.49 30.02 9.80
C GLY A 32 -24.04 29.63 11.22
N ARG A 33 -23.27 28.55 11.39
CA ARG A 33 -23.04 27.90 12.69
C ARG A 33 -21.59 27.53 12.98
N TYR A 34 -20.82 27.10 11.98
CA TYR A 34 -19.48 26.54 12.19
C TYR A 34 -18.40 27.53 11.76
N ARG A 35 -17.48 27.86 12.68
CA ARG A 35 -16.28 28.64 12.37
C ARG A 35 -15.05 27.75 12.36
N VAL A 36 -14.31 27.75 11.26
CA VAL A 36 -13.12 26.92 11.11
C VAL A 36 -11.94 27.56 11.82
N THR A 37 -11.36 26.87 12.80
CA THR A 37 -10.27 27.40 13.65
C THR A 37 -8.90 27.08 13.05
N ARG A 38 -8.68 25.83 12.63
CA ARG A 38 -7.42 25.34 12.06
C ARG A 38 -7.63 24.07 11.23
N GLN A 39 -6.64 23.75 10.40
CA GLN A 39 -6.57 22.45 9.74
C GLN A 39 -5.96 21.41 10.69
N LEU A 40 -6.55 20.22 10.76
CA LEU A 40 -6.05 19.08 11.54
C LEU A 40 -5.24 18.10 10.70
N GLY A 41 -5.60 17.95 9.42
CA GLY A 41 -4.90 17.06 8.50
C GLY A 41 -5.39 17.20 7.06
N ALA A 42 -4.69 16.54 6.15
CA ALA A 42 -5.08 16.36 4.76
C ALA A 42 -4.68 14.96 4.34
N GLY A 43 -5.60 14.20 3.72
CA GLY A 43 -5.36 12.83 3.31
C GLY A 43 -6.42 12.33 2.35
N GLY A 44 -6.02 11.53 1.36
CA GLY A 44 -6.90 11.12 0.27
C GLY A 44 -7.52 12.30 -0.46
N PHE A 45 -8.84 12.28 -0.61
CA PHE A 45 -9.62 13.30 -1.32
C PHE A 45 -10.21 14.39 -0.40
N ALA A 46 -9.91 14.38 0.90
CA ALA A 46 -10.52 15.29 1.87
C ALA A 46 -9.48 16.04 2.70
N LYS A 47 -9.85 17.23 3.18
CA LYS A 47 -9.16 17.93 4.26
C LYS A 47 -9.98 17.88 5.53
N THR A 48 -9.30 17.76 6.66
CA THR A 48 -9.92 17.70 7.97
C THR A 48 -9.56 18.96 8.74
N PHE A 49 -10.57 19.62 9.29
CA PHE A 49 -10.46 20.86 10.03
C PHE A 49 -11.07 20.73 11.41
N GLU A 50 -10.62 21.58 12.31
CA GLU A 50 -11.28 21.84 13.58
C GLU A 50 -12.23 23.02 13.39
N VAL A 51 -13.44 22.89 13.93
CA VAL A 51 -14.46 23.94 13.90
C VAL A 51 -15.00 24.21 15.29
N ASN A 52 -15.34 25.46 15.57
CA ASN A 52 -16.06 25.86 16.76
C ASN A 52 -17.56 25.98 16.43
N TYR A 53 -18.38 25.29 17.22
CA TYR A 53 -19.83 25.41 17.27
C TYR A 53 -20.25 25.71 18.71
N ALA A 54 -20.77 26.91 18.97
CA ALA A 54 -21.27 27.31 20.30
C ALA A 54 -20.29 26.98 21.46
N ASN A 55 -19.00 27.33 21.29
CA ASN A 55 -17.90 27.05 22.23
C ASN A 55 -17.54 25.57 22.41
N THR A 56 -18.05 24.70 21.53
CA THR A 56 -17.67 23.28 21.47
C THR A 56 -16.84 23.04 20.21
N LEU A 57 -15.67 22.40 20.35
CA LEU A 57 -14.84 22.02 19.22
C LEU A 57 -15.38 20.75 18.57
N LYS A 58 -15.41 20.74 17.24
CA LYS A 58 -15.86 19.63 16.39
C LYS A 58 -14.86 19.41 15.26
N VAL A 59 -14.98 18.27 14.58
CA VAL A 59 -14.21 17.99 13.36
C VAL A 59 -15.10 18.24 12.15
N LEU A 60 -14.56 18.96 11.17
CA LEU A 60 -15.16 19.13 9.84
C LEU A 60 -14.26 18.45 8.82
N LYS A 61 -14.77 17.41 8.16
CA LYS A 61 -14.17 16.88 6.94
C LYS A 61 -14.76 17.64 5.74
N VAL A 62 -13.92 18.01 4.79
CA VAL A 62 -14.30 18.69 3.54
C VAL A 62 -13.73 17.89 2.39
N LEU A 63 -14.60 17.38 1.52
CA LEU A 63 -14.20 16.71 0.29
C LEU A 63 -13.67 17.76 -0.71
N MET A 64 -12.47 17.53 -1.21
CA MET A 64 -11.76 18.40 -2.15
C MET A 64 -11.82 17.90 -3.59
N LEU A 65 -12.20 16.64 -3.80
CA LEU A 65 -12.38 16.05 -5.13
C LEU A 65 -13.86 16.11 -5.53
N ASP A 66 -14.12 16.66 -6.70
CA ASP A 66 -15.44 16.64 -7.34
C ASP A 66 -15.58 15.39 -8.21
N ASP A 67 -15.69 14.23 -7.54
CA ASP A 67 -15.89 12.92 -8.17
C ASP A 67 -17.11 12.23 -7.56
N ALA A 68 -18.02 11.74 -8.40
CA ALA A 68 -19.29 11.16 -7.94
C ALA A 68 -19.10 9.96 -7.00
N LYS A 69 -18.05 9.15 -7.19
CA LYS A 69 -17.73 8.01 -6.33
C LYS A 69 -17.17 8.49 -5.00
N ALA A 70 -16.31 9.50 -4.99
CA ALA A 70 -15.80 10.13 -3.78
C ALA A 70 -16.94 10.78 -2.96
N VAL A 71 -17.86 11.49 -3.61
CA VAL A 71 -19.07 12.06 -2.98
C VAL A 71 -19.93 10.96 -2.37
N SER A 72 -20.17 9.87 -3.11
CA SER A 72 -20.95 8.73 -2.61
C SER A 72 -20.31 8.09 -1.38
N LEU A 73 -18.99 7.85 -1.39
CA LEU A 73 -18.27 7.32 -0.22
C LEU A 73 -18.33 8.27 0.97
N PHE A 74 -18.23 9.58 0.72
CA PHE A 74 -18.28 10.61 1.75
C PHE A 74 -19.68 10.73 2.39
N GLN A 75 -20.74 10.63 1.58
CA GLN A 75 -22.12 10.51 2.06
C GLN A 75 -22.33 9.22 2.86
N GLN A 76 -21.72 8.13 2.41
CA GLN A 76 -21.81 6.86 3.10
C GLN A 76 -21.15 6.91 4.48
N GLU A 77 -20.03 7.63 4.64
CA GLU A 77 -19.43 7.86 5.96
C GLU A 77 -20.40 8.61 6.89
N ALA A 78 -21.02 9.68 6.39
CA ALA A 78 -22.02 10.43 7.14
C ALA A 78 -23.21 9.55 7.55
N GLN A 79 -23.66 8.67 6.65
CA GLN A 79 -24.72 7.70 6.93
C GLN A 79 -24.28 6.69 7.98
N VAL A 80 -23.07 6.12 7.89
CA VAL A 80 -22.58 5.16 8.88
C VAL A 80 -22.57 5.80 10.28
N LEU A 81 -21.99 6.99 10.40
CA LEU A 81 -21.92 7.71 11.68
C LEU A 81 -23.28 8.13 12.24
N SER A 82 -24.33 8.25 11.41
CA SER A 82 -25.67 8.58 11.89
C SER A 82 -26.43 7.37 12.46
N HIS A 83 -26.02 6.15 12.13
CA HIS A 83 -26.65 4.91 12.62
C HIS A 83 -25.96 4.33 13.86
N LEU A 84 -24.72 4.71 14.14
CA LEU A 84 -23.92 4.14 15.22
C LEU A 84 -24.04 4.99 16.49
N ASN A 85 -24.27 4.35 17.64
CA ASN A 85 -24.32 5.03 18.92
C ASN A 85 -23.50 4.28 19.98
N HIS A 86 -22.21 4.59 20.05
CA HIS A 86 -21.29 3.95 20.98
C HIS A 86 -20.25 4.98 21.49
N PRO A 87 -19.87 4.98 22.78
CA PRO A 87 -18.93 5.96 23.35
C PRO A 87 -17.52 5.92 22.76
N GLY A 88 -17.18 4.82 22.08
CA GLY A 88 -15.95 4.65 21.31
C GLY A 88 -16.07 4.94 19.82
N ILE A 89 -17.13 5.62 19.36
CA ILE A 89 -17.35 6.01 17.96
C ILE A 89 -17.77 7.49 17.97
N PRO A 90 -17.16 8.37 17.15
CA PRO A 90 -17.57 9.77 17.04
C PRO A 90 -19.03 9.90 16.61
N LYS A 91 -19.79 10.79 17.24
CA LYS A 91 -21.13 11.13 16.77
C LYS A 91 -21.09 11.97 15.50
N GLY A 92 -21.80 11.56 14.45
CA GLY A 92 -22.04 12.41 13.28
C GLY A 92 -23.05 13.51 13.59
N ASP A 93 -22.68 14.77 13.41
CA ASP A 93 -23.56 15.92 13.71
C ASP A 93 -24.30 16.44 12.48
N GLY A 94 -23.72 16.30 11.29
CA GLY A 94 -24.39 16.74 10.08
C GLY A 94 -23.54 16.66 8.83
N TYR A 95 -24.25 16.61 7.70
CA TYR A 95 -23.69 16.65 6.36
C TYR A 95 -24.34 17.79 5.59
N PHE A 96 -23.56 18.58 4.87
CA PHE A 96 -24.05 19.69 4.06
C PHE A 96 -23.12 19.98 2.86
N THR A 97 -23.60 20.80 1.93
CA THR A 97 -22.80 21.31 0.82
C THR A 97 -22.51 22.79 1.02
N PHE A 98 -21.30 23.23 0.64
CA PHE A 98 -20.87 24.62 0.75
C PHE A 98 -20.42 25.16 -0.60
N SER A 99 -21.12 26.19 -1.09
CA SER A 99 -20.76 26.89 -2.32
C SER A 99 -19.73 27.98 -2.05
N SER A 100 -18.46 27.67 -2.31
CA SER A 100 -17.39 28.67 -2.18
C SER A 100 -17.36 29.64 -3.37
N LYS A 101 -16.88 30.88 -3.15
CA LYS A 101 -16.79 31.88 -4.23
C LYS A 101 -15.86 31.39 -5.33
N ASN A 102 -16.27 31.60 -6.58
CA ASN A 102 -15.51 31.24 -7.79
C ASN A 102 -15.23 29.74 -7.93
N SER A 103 -15.97 28.88 -7.20
CA SER A 103 -15.96 27.43 -7.41
C SER A 103 -17.10 27.02 -8.33
N GLN A 104 -16.85 26.09 -9.25
CA GLN A 104 -17.87 25.57 -10.16
C GLN A 104 -18.75 24.52 -9.48
N ALA A 105 -18.21 23.79 -8.51
CA ALA A 105 -18.91 22.76 -7.75
C ALA A 105 -18.96 23.11 -6.25
N PRO A 106 -20.00 22.67 -5.52
CA PRO A 106 -20.05 22.79 -4.07
C PRO A 106 -19.07 21.83 -3.40
N LEU A 107 -18.55 22.22 -2.23
CA LEU A 107 -17.77 21.35 -1.37
C LEU A 107 -18.70 20.51 -0.49
N HIS A 108 -18.45 19.20 -0.40
CA HIS A 108 -19.18 18.34 0.53
C HIS A 108 -18.52 18.37 1.91
N CYS A 109 -19.33 18.59 2.95
CA CYS A 109 -18.89 18.85 4.31
C CYS A 109 -19.56 17.86 5.28
N LEU A 110 -18.77 17.21 6.13
CA LEU A 110 -19.23 16.32 7.21
C LEU A 110 -18.70 16.82 8.55
N VAL A 111 -19.61 17.13 9.47
CA VAL A 111 -19.30 17.54 10.84
C VAL A 111 -19.55 16.38 11.79
N MET A 112 -18.61 16.17 12.70
CA MET A 112 -18.68 15.12 13.73
C MET A 112 -18.00 15.56 15.02
N GLU A 113 -18.26 14.79 16.08
CA GLU A 113 -17.61 14.93 17.37
C GLU A 113 -16.08 14.91 17.23
N LYS A 114 -15.43 15.85 17.92
CA LYS A 114 -13.98 15.83 18.08
C LYS A 114 -13.62 14.96 19.28
N ILE A 115 -12.93 13.85 19.02
CA ILE A 115 -12.32 13.05 20.07
C ILE A 115 -10.99 13.70 20.46
N GLU A 116 -10.91 14.21 21.68
CA GLU A 116 -9.66 14.74 22.24
C GLU A 116 -8.78 13.60 22.75
N GLY A 117 -7.50 13.62 22.39
CA GLY A 117 -6.55 12.56 22.77
C GLY A 117 -5.42 12.42 21.76
N LEU A 118 -4.62 11.37 21.96
CA LEU A 118 -3.58 10.94 21.03
C LEU A 118 -4.12 9.75 20.24
N ASP A 119 -3.80 9.64 18.96
CA ASP A 119 -3.97 8.35 18.31
C ASP A 119 -2.95 7.32 18.85
N LEU A 120 -3.22 6.03 18.67
CA LEU A 120 -2.36 4.97 19.22
C LEU A 120 -0.97 4.93 18.57
N TYR A 121 -0.79 5.51 17.38
CA TYR A 121 0.54 5.67 16.79
C TYR A 121 1.35 6.73 17.54
N GLN A 122 0.76 7.92 17.75
CA GLN A 122 1.34 9.00 18.56
C GLN A 122 1.61 8.56 19.99
N TYR A 123 0.70 7.80 20.60
CA TYR A 123 0.88 7.22 21.93
C TYR A 123 2.13 6.34 22.01
N MET A 124 2.34 5.49 21.00
CA MET A 124 3.53 4.62 20.93
C MET A 124 4.79 5.44 20.65
N GLU A 125 4.75 6.44 19.76
CA GLU A 125 5.89 7.34 19.52
C GLU A 125 6.32 8.08 20.79
N GLN A 126 5.38 8.63 21.56
CA GLN A 126 5.68 9.31 22.82
C GLN A 126 6.32 8.37 23.87
N ARG A 127 6.07 7.06 23.74
CA ARG A 127 6.68 6.02 24.57
C ARG A 127 7.93 5.41 23.93
N SER A 128 8.49 6.04 22.90
CA SER A 128 9.64 5.54 22.14
C SER A 128 9.43 4.10 21.62
N ASN A 129 8.20 3.81 21.18
CA ASN A 129 7.74 2.49 20.73
C ASN A 129 7.90 1.38 21.78
N ARG A 130 7.93 1.70 23.08
CA ARG A 130 7.94 0.68 24.13
C ARG A 130 6.62 -0.11 24.12
N PRO A 131 6.67 -1.46 24.07
CA PRO A 131 5.48 -2.30 24.14
C PRO A 131 4.53 -1.96 25.27
N ILE A 132 3.24 -2.11 25.01
CA ILE A 132 2.24 -2.11 26.08
C ILE A 132 2.28 -3.42 26.86
N ASP A 133 1.83 -3.39 28.12
CA ASP A 133 1.66 -4.62 28.89
C ASP A 133 0.39 -5.39 28.47
N GLU A 134 0.37 -6.67 28.81
CA GLU A 134 -0.72 -7.58 28.45
C GLU A 134 -2.07 -7.16 29.04
N LYS A 135 -2.09 -6.58 30.25
CA LYS A 135 -3.33 -6.15 30.90
C LYS A 135 -3.98 -5.01 30.13
N LEU A 136 -3.18 -4.03 29.70
CA LEU A 136 -3.63 -2.94 28.85
C LEU A 136 -4.05 -3.46 27.48
N ALA A 137 -3.32 -4.42 26.91
CA ALA A 137 -3.69 -5.04 25.65
C ALA A 137 -5.05 -5.74 25.71
N LEU A 138 -5.32 -6.52 26.76
CA LEU A 138 -6.61 -7.18 26.98
C LEU A 138 -7.75 -6.16 27.14
N LEU A 139 -7.53 -5.09 27.91
CA LEU A 139 -8.52 -4.02 28.09
C LEU A 139 -8.87 -3.36 26.76
N TRP A 140 -7.86 -2.94 26.00
CA TRP A 140 -8.04 -2.26 24.72
C TRP A 140 -8.62 -3.18 23.65
N LEU A 141 -8.21 -4.45 23.61
CA LEU A 141 -8.76 -5.43 22.66
C LEU A 141 -10.24 -5.70 22.95
N THR A 142 -10.63 -5.71 24.23
CA THR A 142 -12.04 -5.80 24.65
C THR A 142 -12.84 -4.59 24.18
N GLN A 143 -12.33 -3.36 24.37
CA GLN A 143 -13.01 -2.14 23.93
C GLN A 143 -13.20 -2.10 22.41
N LEU A 144 -12.14 -2.41 21.65
CA LEU A 144 -12.21 -2.43 20.19
C LEU A 144 -13.11 -3.56 19.67
N ALA A 145 -13.12 -4.73 20.31
CA ALA A 145 -14.06 -5.80 19.97
C ALA A 145 -15.52 -5.38 20.21
N ASN A 146 -15.84 -4.65 21.28
CA ASN A 146 -17.17 -4.09 21.51
C ASN A 146 -17.54 -3.02 20.46
N ILE A 147 -16.60 -2.14 20.10
CA ILE A 147 -16.81 -1.16 19.02
C ILE A 147 -17.12 -1.88 17.69
N LEU A 148 -16.32 -2.87 17.31
CA LEU A 148 -16.57 -3.63 16.08
C LEU A 148 -17.86 -4.44 16.14
N HIS A 149 -18.26 -4.89 17.33
CA HIS A 149 -19.54 -5.54 17.51
C HIS A 149 -20.71 -4.61 17.10
N GLU A 150 -20.71 -3.37 17.62
CA GLU A 150 -21.71 -2.34 17.29
C GLU A 150 -21.74 -2.05 15.78
N VAL A 151 -20.56 -1.85 15.18
CA VAL A 151 -20.42 -1.55 13.75
C VAL A 151 -20.97 -2.70 12.90
N HIS A 152 -20.58 -3.94 13.22
CA HIS A 152 -20.99 -5.13 12.48
C HIS A 152 -22.48 -5.46 12.65
N GLN A 153 -23.09 -5.14 13.80
CA GLN A 153 -24.54 -5.30 14.01
C GLN A 153 -25.39 -4.41 13.13
N HIS A 154 -24.90 -3.21 12.83
CA HIS A 154 -25.55 -2.29 11.90
C HIS A 154 -25.23 -2.62 10.44
N ASN A 155 -24.74 -3.84 10.17
CA ASN A 155 -24.33 -4.29 8.85
C ASN A 155 -23.25 -3.39 8.23
N PHE A 156 -22.34 -2.83 9.03
CA PHE A 156 -21.17 -2.11 8.53
C PHE A 156 -19.88 -2.82 8.92
N PHE A 157 -18.78 -2.50 8.23
CA PHE A 157 -17.42 -2.90 8.65
C PHE A 157 -16.44 -1.82 8.21
N HIS A 158 -15.38 -1.61 8.99
CA HIS A 158 -14.57 -0.39 8.94
C HIS A 158 -13.58 -0.34 7.78
N ARG A 159 -12.83 -1.43 7.54
CA ARG A 159 -11.83 -1.60 6.46
C ARG A 159 -10.52 -0.81 6.59
N ASP A 160 -10.30 -0.05 7.66
CA ASP A 160 -9.05 0.70 7.86
C ASP A 160 -8.66 0.81 9.34
N ILE A 161 -8.69 -0.32 10.04
CA ILE A 161 -8.29 -0.38 11.45
C ILE A 161 -6.76 -0.39 11.53
N LYS A 162 -6.20 0.61 12.19
CA LYS A 162 -4.76 0.80 12.41
C LYS A 162 -4.54 1.81 13.54
N PRO A 163 -3.34 1.88 14.14
CA PRO A 163 -3.07 2.78 15.26
C PRO A 163 -3.43 4.26 15.01
N PRO A 164 -3.17 4.86 13.83
CA PRO A 164 -3.60 6.24 13.55
C PRO A 164 -5.11 6.50 13.57
N ASN A 165 -5.93 5.45 13.43
CA ASN A 165 -7.39 5.55 13.41
C ASN A 165 -8.02 5.16 14.76
N ILE A 166 -7.22 5.00 15.81
CA ILE A 166 -7.70 4.64 17.16
C ILE A 166 -7.19 5.70 18.13
N MET A 167 -8.11 6.50 18.67
CA MET A 167 -7.83 7.57 19.62
C MET A 167 -7.84 7.04 21.05
N LEU A 168 -6.81 7.35 21.81
CA LEU A 168 -6.75 7.21 23.27
C LEU A 168 -7.21 8.51 23.93
N LYS A 169 -8.36 8.43 24.60
CA LYS A 169 -8.95 9.53 25.36
C LYS A 169 -8.24 9.73 26.70
N ALA A 170 -8.42 10.92 27.28
CA ALA A 170 -7.88 11.27 28.60
C ALA A 170 -8.39 10.36 29.74
N ASP A 171 -9.58 9.77 29.58
CA ASP A 171 -10.17 8.81 30.53
C ASP A 171 -9.62 7.38 30.37
N GLY A 172 -8.65 7.16 29.47
CA GLY A 172 -8.03 5.86 29.19
C GLY A 172 -8.82 4.95 28.24
N HIS A 173 -9.99 5.37 27.76
CA HIS A 173 -10.78 4.61 26.79
C HIS A 173 -10.36 4.89 25.34
N LEU A 174 -10.64 3.94 24.48
CA LEU A 174 -10.39 4.03 23.05
C LEU A 174 -11.63 4.49 22.29
N ALA A 175 -11.41 5.26 21.23
CA ALA A 175 -12.40 5.54 20.20
C ALA A 175 -11.84 5.20 18.82
N LEU A 176 -12.62 4.50 18.01
CA LEU A 176 -12.32 4.21 16.61
C LEU A 176 -12.84 5.36 15.75
N ILE A 177 -11.99 5.92 14.90
CA ILE A 177 -12.31 7.07 14.05
C ILE A 177 -12.08 6.72 12.57
N ASP A 178 -12.53 7.62 11.69
CA ASP A 178 -12.34 7.55 10.23
C ASP A 178 -13.10 6.41 9.52
N PHE A 179 -14.43 6.57 9.43
CA PHE A 179 -15.32 5.62 8.76
C PHE A 179 -15.44 5.87 7.24
N GLY A 180 -14.56 6.70 6.66
CA GLY A 180 -14.55 7.03 5.23
C GLY A 180 -14.39 5.83 4.31
N THR A 181 -13.91 4.72 4.87
CA THR A 181 -13.64 3.47 4.19
C THR A 181 -14.70 2.40 4.45
N ALA A 182 -15.60 2.66 5.40
CA ALA A 182 -16.58 1.71 5.89
C ALA A 182 -17.58 1.32 4.78
N ARG A 183 -18.22 0.15 4.90
CA ARG A 183 -19.19 -0.36 3.91
C ARG A 183 -20.32 -1.16 4.52
N GLU A 184 -21.47 -1.09 3.87
CA GLU A 184 -22.63 -1.92 4.19
C GLU A 184 -22.41 -3.38 3.76
N VAL A 185 -22.82 -4.34 4.58
CA VAL A 185 -22.62 -5.79 4.43
C VAL A 185 -23.58 -6.41 3.40
N THR A 186 -24.52 -5.64 2.82
CA THR A 186 -25.65 -6.10 1.97
C THR A 186 -25.46 -7.46 1.28
N GLN A 187 -26.49 -8.31 1.34
CA GLN A 187 -26.57 -9.67 0.79
C GLN A 187 -26.06 -9.83 -0.66
N THR A 188 -25.92 -8.73 -1.40
CA THR A 188 -25.21 -8.66 -2.67
C THR A 188 -23.70 -8.92 -2.62
N TYR A 189 -23.00 -8.99 -1.47
CA TYR A 189 -21.59 -9.45 -1.46
C TYR A 189 -21.47 -10.91 -1.95
N HIS A 190 -22.51 -11.72 -1.75
CA HIS A 190 -22.60 -13.08 -2.29
C HIS A 190 -22.99 -13.13 -3.79
N GLN A 191 -23.53 -12.05 -4.37
CA GLN A 191 -24.02 -12.02 -5.76
C GLN A 191 -23.29 -11.01 -6.69
N LYS A 192 -22.54 -10.06 -6.16
CA LYS A 192 -21.77 -9.03 -6.89
C LYS A 192 -20.25 -9.26 -6.86
N ALA A 193 -19.83 -10.50 -6.64
CA ALA A 193 -18.44 -10.93 -6.85
C ALA A 193 -18.03 -10.91 -8.35
N VAL A 194 -18.96 -10.56 -9.25
CA VAL A 194 -18.74 -10.45 -10.70
C VAL A 194 -19.00 -9.00 -11.12
N GLY A 195 -17.95 -8.23 -11.36
CA GLY A 195 -18.01 -7.08 -12.28
C GLY A 195 -18.01 -5.65 -11.71
N GLN A 196 -17.87 -5.41 -10.39
CA GLN A 196 -17.69 -4.05 -9.87
C GLN A 196 -16.33 -3.92 -9.17
N ASN A 197 -15.44 -3.10 -9.75
CA ASN A 197 -14.12 -2.76 -9.20
C ASN A 197 -14.27 -2.03 -7.87
N ILE A 198 -14.24 -2.80 -6.78
CA ILE A 198 -14.26 -2.32 -5.40
C ILE A 198 -12.91 -1.63 -5.15
N THR A 199 -12.95 -0.34 -4.80
CA THR A 199 -11.76 0.45 -4.44
C THR A 199 -11.06 -0.24 -3.26
N GLY A 200 -9.93 -0.89 -3.57
CA GLY A 200 -9.06 -1.54 -2.60
C GLY A 200 -8.32 -0.47 -1.80
N ILE A 201 -8.74 -0.27 -0.55
CA ILE A 201 -8.06 0.62 0.39
C ILE A 201 -6.96 -0.20 1.04
N PHE A 202 -5.71 0.23 0.86
CA PHE A 202 -4.52 -0.50 1.24
C PHE A 202 -3.70 0.26 2.29
N SER A 203 -3.70 -0.28 3.51
CA SER A 203 -2.83 0.11 4.62
C SER A 203 -1.74 -0.94 4.78
N PRO A 204 -0.47 -0.62 4.46
CA PRO A 204 0.64 -1.58 4.51
C PRO A 204 0.75 -2.31 5.86
N GLY A 205 0.78 -3.64 5.84
CA GLY A 205 0.87 -4.45 7.05
C GLY A 205 -0.45 -4.65 7.80
N TYR A 206 -1.50 -3.89 7.50
CA TYR A 206 -2.82 -3.99 8.17
C TYR A 206 -3.91 -4.57 7.25
N THR A 207 -3.88 -4.25 5.95
CA THR A 207 -4.90 -4.71 5.00
C THR A 207 -4.72 -6.19 4.67
N PRO A 208 -5.73 -7.04 4.90
CA PRO A 208 -5.66 -8.45 4.54
C PRO A 208 -5.83 -8.65 3.03
N LEU A 209 -5.39 -9.81 2.54
CA LEU A 209 -5.32 -10.11 1.10
C LEU A 209 -6.71 -10.08 0.43
N GLU A 210 -7.75 -10.60 1.08
CA GLU A 210 -9.10 -10.56 0.51
C GLU A 210 -9.61 -9.12 0.34
N GLN A 211 -9.29 -8.22 1.28
CA GLN A 211 -9.65 -6.81 1.15
C GLN A 211 -8.84 -6.11 0.06
N ALA A 212 -7.55 -6.43 -0.06
CA ALA A 212 -6.71 -5.94 -1.15
C ALA A 212 -7.26 -6.34 -2.52
N ASN A 213 -7.90 -7.52 -2.61
CA ASN A 213 -8.55 -8.03 -3.82
C ASN A 213 -10.00 -7.54 -4.01
N GLY A 214 -10.43 -6.54 -3.23
CA GLY A 214 -11.81 -6.01 -3.28
C GLY A 214 -12.86 -6.94 -2.64
N LYS A 215 -12.47 -8.06 -2.04
CA LYS A 215 -13.36 -9.05 -1.42
C LYS A 215 -13.40 -8.92 0.11
N ALA A 216 -13.38 -7.69 0.62
CA ALA A 216 -13.40 -7.41 2.05
C ALA A 216 -14.66 -7.97 2.71
N VAL A 217 -14.50 -8.51 3.92
CA VAL A 217 -15.60 -9.07 4.73
C VAL A 217 -15.48 -8.53 6.16
N PRO A 218 -16.49 -8.67 7.05
CA PRO A 218 -16.37 -8.21 8.44
C PRO A 218 -15.12 -8.76 9.16
N GLN A 219 -14.72 -9.99 8.86
CA GLN A 219 -13.51 -10.61 9.41
C GLN A 219 -12.20 -9.98 8.90
N SER A 220 -12.25 -9.14 7.87
CA SER A 220 -11.11 -8.31 7.45
C SER A 220 -10.74 -7.29 8.52
N ASP A 221 -11.72 -6.75 9.25
CA ASP A 221 -11.48 -5.86 10.39
C ASP A 221 -10.72 -6.58 11.52
N PHE A 222 -11.04 -7.85 11.78
CA PHE A 222 -10.37 -8.64 12.82
C PHE A 222 -8.89 -8.88 12.49
N PHE A 223 -8.55 -9.12 11.23
CA PHE A 223 -7.15 -9.22 10.81
C PHE A 223 -6.40 -7.91 11.06
N ALA A 224 -6.99 -6.78 10.65
CA ALA A 224 -6.40 -5.46 10.84
C ALA A 224 -6.25 -5.10 12.34
N LEU A 225 -7.22 -5.51 13.16
CA LEU A 225 -7.15 -5.43 14.62
C LEU A 225 -6.00 -6.28 15.17
N GLY A 226 -5.85 -7.53 14.73
CA GLY A 226 -4.72 -8.38 15.12
C GLY A 226 -3.37 -7.74 14.80
N ARG A 227 -3.21 -7.20 13.58
CA ARG A 227 -1.99 -6.48 13.16
C ARG A 227 -1.72 -5.24 14.00
N THR A 228 -2.78 -4.51 14.38
CA THR A 228 -2.70 -3.39 15.33
C THR A 228 -2.15 -3.85 16.68
N PHE A 229 -2.62 -4.98 17.23
CA PHE A 229 -2.11 -5.49 18.49
C PHE A 229 -0.69 -6.05 18.42
N VAL A 230 -0.27 -6.61 17.28
CA VAL A 230 1.15 -6.95 17.05
C VAL A 230 2.02 -5.69 17.19
N TYR A 231 1.64 -4.58 16.57
CA TYR A 231 2.38 -3.32 16.71
C TYR A 231 2.45 -2.85 18.17
N LEU A 232 1.32 -2.85 18.88
CA LEU A 232 1.25 -2.39 20.27
C LEU A 232 2.09 -3.27 21.23
N LEU A 233 2.12 -4.59 21.01
CA LEU A 233 2.83 -5.54 21.87
C LEU A 233 4.31 -5.71 21.53
N THR A 234 4.76 -5.22 20.37
CA THR A 234 6.16 -5.37 19.93
C THR A 234 6.88 -4.04 19.76
N GLY A 235 6.14 -2.94 19.59
CA GLY A 235 6.70 -1.65 19.17
C GLY A 235 7.16 -1.62 17.71
N LYS A 236 6.94 -2.71 16.95
CA LYS A 236 7.43 -2.90 15.58
C LYS A 236 6.28 -2.93 14.62
N SER A 237 6.41 -2.22 13.50
CA SER A 237 5.36 -2.19 12.49
C SER A 237 5.15 -3.60 11.90
N PRO A 238 3.90 -4.01 11.60
CA PRO A 238 3.62 -5.39 11.18
C PRO A 238 4.30 -5.81 9.87
N ASP A 239 4.71 -4.86 9.02
CA ASP A 239 5.45 -5.08 7.77
C ASP A 239 6.95 -5.38 7.99
N GLN A 240 7.46 -5.22 9.20
CA GLN A 240 8.83 -5.59 9.57
C GLN A 240 8.99 -7.08 9.86
N PHE A 241 7.88 -7.81 10.00
CA PHE A 241 7.88 -9.25 10.26
C PHE A 241 7.71 -10.02 8.96
N SER A 242 8.43 -11.14 8.85
CA SER A 242 8.21 -12.11 7.78
C SER A 242 6.93 -12.92 8.02
N GLU A 243 6.37 -13.44 6.94
CA GLU A 243 5.29 -14.42 7.00
C GLU A 243 5.84 -15.81 6.68
N ASP A 244 5.30 -16.83 7.34
CA ASP A 244 5.56 -18.22 6.99
C ASP A 244 5.00 -18.48 5.57
N PRO A 245 5.85 -18.86 4.59
CA PRO A 245 5.43 -19.03 3.21
C PRO A 245 4.44 -20.18 2.99
N ARG A 246 4.30 -21.11 3.93
CA ARG A 246 3.36 -22.25 3.83
C ARG A 246 2.01 -21.93 4.45
N THR A 247 2.00 -21.14 5.53
CA THR A 247 0.79 -20.93 6.35
C THR A 247 0.25 -19.50 6.26
N GLY A 248 1.05 -18.54 5.81
CA GLY A 248 0.73 -17.10 5.82
C GLY A 248 0.75 -16.49 7.22
N LYS A 249 1.24 -17.21 8.24
CA LYS A 249 1.28 -16.72 9.62
C LYS A 249 2.40 -15.70 9.79
N LEU A 250 2.10 -14.59 10.45
CA LEU A 250 3.08 -13.56 10.76
C LEU A 250 4.04 -14.06 11.87
N MET A 251 5.34 -13.94 11.65
CA MET A 251 6.38 -14.39 12.58
C MET A 251 6.74 -13.28 13.58
N TRP A 252 5.84 -12.98 14.52
CA TRP A 252 5.98 -11.85 15.47
C TRP A 252 6.29 -12.25 16.92
N ARG A 253 5.95 -13.48 17.32
CA ARG A 253 5.98 -13.93 18.73
C ARG A 253 7.34 -13.75 19.41
N ASP A 254 8.44 -13.94 18.70
CA ASP A 254 9.80 -13.78 19.26
C ASP A 254 10.12 -12.32 19.65
N SER A 255 9.37 -11.35 19.12
CA SER A 255 9.47 -9.94 19.51
C SER A 255 8.49 -9.53 20.62
N ALA A 256 7.73 -10.48 21.18
CA ALA A 256 6.73 -10.24 22.22
C ALA A 256 6.79 -11.30 23.34
N LEU A 257 7.99 -11.65 23.79
CA LEU A 257 8.24 -12.72 24.78
C LEU A 257 7.51 -12.51 26.13
N GLN A 258 7.16 -11.28 26.46
CA GLN A 258 6.39 -10.91 27.64
C GLN A 258 4.88 -11.20 27.52
N THR A 259 4.40 -11.54 26.32
CA THR A 259 2.98 -11.84 26.06
C THR A 259 2.71 -13.33 26.31
N SER A 260 1.66 -13.62 27.07
CA SER A 260 1.22 -14.98 27.36
C SER A 260 0.84 -15.75 26.09
N LYS A 261 0.99 -17.07 26.16
CA LYS A 261 0.67 -17.96 25.02
C LYS A 261 -0.79 -17.84 24.60
N GLN A 262 -1.68 -17.60 25.57
CA GLN A 262 -3.10 -17.45 25.37
C GLN A 262 -3.43 -16.16 24.59
N VAL A 263 -2.86 -15.01 25.00
CA VAL A 263 -3.07 -13.73 24.31
C VAL A 263 -2.46 -13.74 22.92
N ALA A 264 -1.22 -14.24 22.78
CA ALA A 264 -0.59 -14.41 21.48
C ALA A 264 -1.39 -15.37 20.57
N GLY A 265 -1.99 -16.42 21.15
CA GLY A 265 -2.88 -17.35 20.44
C GLY A 265 -4.14 -16.68 19.91
N LEU A 266 -4.78 -15.82 20.71
CA LEU A 266 -5.93 -15.04 20.26
C LEU A 266 -5.55 -14.09 19.12
N ILE A 267 -4.43 -13.38 19.24
CA ILE A 267 -3.96 -12.45 18.19
C ILE A 267 -3.66 -13.19 16.89
N ASP A 268 -3.03 -14.36 16.94
CA ASP A 268 -2.84 -15.20 15.76
C ASP A 268 -4.19 -15.65 15.16
N TYR A 269 -5.18 -16.00 15.99
CA TYR A 269 -6.52 -16.37 15.53
C TYR A 269 -7.22 -15.22 14.79
N LEU A 270 -7.04 -13.97 15.25
CA LEU A 270 -7.52 -12.79 14.53
C LEU A 270 -6.88 -12.64 13.15
N MET A 271 -5.60 -13.01 13.02
CA MET A 271 -4.78 -12.82 11.81
C MET A 271 -4.70 -14.05 10.91
N GLU A 272 -5.51 -15.09 11.13
CA GLU A 272 -5.52 -16.27 10.26
C GLU A 272 -5.68 -15.88 8.78
N ALA A 273 -4.88 -16.47 7.89
CA ALA A 273 -4.77 -16.00 6.50
C ALA A 273 -6.12 -16.01 5.78
N PHE A 274 -6.92 -17.05 6.00
CA PHE A 274 -8.26 -17.18 5.42
C PHE A 274 -9.33 -16.61 6.36
N PRO A 275 -10.22 -15.70 5.88
CA PRO A 275 -11.27 -15.10 6.71
C PRO A 275 -12.19 -16.11 7.40
N GLY A 276 -12.50 -17.24 6.74
CA GLY A 276 -13.31 -18.32 7.31
C GLY A 276 -12.66 -19.04 8.51
N LYS A 277 -11.35 -18.85 8.72
CA LYS A 277 -10.62 -19.37 9.88
C LYS A 277 -10.41 -18.33 10.99
N ARG A 278 -10.90 -17.10 10.81
CA ARG A 278 -10.91 -16.06 11.85
C ARG A 278 -12.18 -16.19 12.70
N PRO A 279 -12.29 -15.47 13.84
CA PRO A 279 -13.56 -15.36 14.56
C PRO A 279 -14.69 -14.93 13.62
N GLN A 280 -15.83 -15.61 13.69
CA GLN A 280 -16.95 -15.31 12.80
C GLN A 280 -17.65 -14.00 13.13
N ASN A 281 -17.56 -13.55 14.38
CA ASN A 281 -18.10 -12.27 14.86
C ASN A 281 -17.33 -11.80 16.10
N ALA A 282 -17.57 -10.55 16.49
CA ALA A 282 -16.90 -9.94 17.63
C ALA A 282 -17.21 -10.63 18.97
N GLN A 283 -18.38 -11.27 19.13
CA GLN A 283 -18.70 -12.04 20.33
C GLN A 283 -17.74 -13.19 20.59
N ILE A 284 -17.28 -13.87 19.54
CA ILE A 284 -16.28 -14.95 19.71
C ILE A 284 -15.00 -14.37 20.31
N ILE A 285 -14.56 -13.19 19.85
CA ILE A 285 -13.39 -12.48 20.41
C ILE A 285 -13.62 -12.14 21.88
N LEU A 286 -14.78 -11.55 22.21
CA LEU A 286 -15.15 -11.18 23.57
C LEU A 286 -15.20 -12.40 24.51
N ARG A 287 -15.70 -13.55 24.02
CA ARG A 287 -15.68 -14.80 24.78
C ARG A 287 -14.26 -15.26 25.06
N CYS A 288 -13.39 -15.32 24.04
CA CYS A 288 -11.99 -15.69 24.24
C CYS A 288 -11.29 -14.77 25.26
N LEU A 289 -11.55 -13.45 25.20
CA LEU A 289 -11.01 -12.49 26.16
C LEU A 289 -11.50 -12.76 27.59
N SER A 290 -12.79 -13.11 27.75
CA SER A 290 -13.36 -13.47 29.06
C SER A 290 -12.76 -14.75 29.65
N GLU A 291 -12.49 -15.75 28.82
CA GLU A 291 -11.85 -17.01 29.22
C GLU A 291 -10.39 -16.80 29.65
N ILE A 292 -9.65 -15.96 28.91
CA ILE A 292 -8.28 -15.57 29.26
C ILE A 292 -8.27 -14.85 30.62
N ASN A 293 -9.15 -13.88 30.84
CA ASN A 293 -9.24 -13.15 32.11
C ASN A 293 -9.63 -14.05 33.29
N SER A 294 -10.57 -14.98 33.08
CA SER A 294 -11.02 -15.93 34.12
C SER A 294 -9.89 -16.88 34.52
N THR A 295 -9.11 -17.34 33.54
CA THR A 295 -7.94 -18.19 33.76
C THR A 295 -6.90 -17.47 34.62
N VAL A 296 -6.58 -16.20 34.30
CA VAL A 296 -5.64 -15.38 35.08
C VAL A 296 -6.12 -15.19 36.53
N GLN A 297 -7.41 -14.98 36.76
CA GLN A 297 -7.96 -14.83 38.10
C GLN A 297 -7.89 -16.12 38.92
N SER A 298 -8.19 -17.28 38.32
CA SER A 298 -8.15 -18.58 39.02
C SER A 298 -6.76 -18.96 39.56
N TYR A 299 -5.68 -18.56 38.88
CA TYR A 299 -4.30 -18.74 39.36
C TYR A 299 -3.92 -17.75 40.49
N SER A 300 -4.57 -16.58 40.55
CA SER A 300 -4.32 -15.58 41.60
C SER A 300 -5.04 -15.90 42.93
N THR A 301 -6.15 -16.64 42.88
CA THR A 301 -6.94 -17.04 44.07
C THR A 301 -6.62 -18.45 44.59
N GLY A 302 -5.83 -19.25 43.85
CA GLY A 302 -5.48 -20.63 44.22
C GLY A 302 -4.25 -20.80 45.12
N SER A 303 -3.59 -19.72 45.53
CA SER A 303 -2.43 -19.77 46.44
C SER A 303 -2.84 -19.36 47.85
N SER A 304 -3.54 -20.25 48.56
CA SER A 304 -3.59 -20.21 50.02
C SER A 304 -3.68 -21.62 50.59
N ALA A 305 -2.66 -21.94 51.40
CA ALA A 305 -2.51 -23.08 52.30
C ALA A 305 -2.43 -24.51 51.69
N SER A 306 -1.22 -24.90 51.29
CA SER A 306 -0.73 -26.26 51.57
C SER A 306 0.47 -26.14 52.50
N GLN A 307 0.27 -26.58 53.74
CA GLN A 307 1.30 -26.70 54.77
C GLN A 307 2.40 -27.67 54.30
N LEU A 308 3.65 -27.22 54.37
CA LEU A 308 4.83 -28.06 54.25
C LEU A 308 4.91 -29.01 55.46
N PRO A 309 5.14 -30.33 55.28
CA PRO A 309 5.55 -31.19 56.38
C PRO A 309 7.01 -30.91 56.78
N PRO A 310 7.41 -31.18 58.03
CA PRO A 310 8.74 -30.88 58.53
C PRO A 310 9.80 -31.76 57.88
N THR A 311 10.94 -31.15 57.57
CA THR A 311 12.15 -31.79 57.04
C THR A 311 12.79 -32.69 58.10
N GLU A 312 12.93 -33.98 57.80
CA GLU A 312 13.75 -34.92 58.58
C GLU A 312 15.10 -35.13 57.86
N ILE A 313 16.17 -35.01 58.64
CA ILE A 313 17.57 -35.03 58.21
C ILE A 313 18.05 -36.49 58.14
N GLU A 314 18.51 -36.95 56.98
CA GLU A 314 19.37 -38.13 56.91
C GLU A 314 20.56 -38.00 55.94
N LYS A 315 21.66 -38.65 56.34
CA LYS A 315 23.07 -38.49 55.95
C LYS A 315 23.44 -39.09 54.56
N PRO A 316 24.63 -38.74 54.02
CA PRO A 316 25.00 -39.03 52.64
C PRO A 316 25.58 -40.44 52.44
N LYS A 317 25.31 -41.06 51.28
CA LYS A 317 26.05 -42.21 50.76
C LYS A 317 26.62 -41.94 49.37
N GLN A 318 27.83 -42.44 49.20
CA GLN A 318 28.83 -42.14 48.19
C GLN A 318 28.58 -42.79 46.81
N SER A 319 29.16 -42.13 45.80
CA SER A 319 29.96 -42.69 44.69
C SER A 319 29.31 -43.68 43.70
N LYS A 320 29.28 -43.26 42.42
CA LYS A 320 30.22 -43.80 41.43
C LYS A 320 30.32 -42.91 40.20
N GLN A 321 31.54 -42.45 39.93
CA GLN A 321 31.97 -41.96 38.63
C GLN A 321 32.02 -43.11 37.63
N LEU A 322 31.68 -42.84 36.37
CA LEU A 322 32.39 -43.44 35.25
C LEU A 322 32.62 -42.40 34.17
N LYS A 323 33.89 -42.08 33.95
CA LYS A 323 34.43 -41.39 32.78
C LYS A 323 34.44 -42.38 31.61
N THR A 324 34.16 -41.91 30.40
CA THR A 324 35.06 -42.16 29.27
C THR A 324 34.80 -41.17 28.13
N SER A 325 35.88 -40.52 27.74
CA SER A 325 36.10 -39.74 26.53
C SER A 325 36.08 -40.62 25.28
N ALA A 326 35.75 -40.06 24.11
CA ALA A 326 36.67 -39.97 22.97
C ALA A 326 36.00 -39.40 21.71
N THR A 327 36.64 -38.34 21.23
CA THR A 327 36.73 -37.78 19.87
C THR A 327 36.93 -38.86 18.78
N THR A 328 36.43 -38.64 17.55
CA THR A 328 37.24 -38.41 16.32
C THR A 328 36.35 -38.32 15.07
N GLN A 329 36.80 -37.44 14.17
CA GLN A 329 36.31 -37.11 12.83
C GLN A 329 36.42 -38.30 11.85
N VAL A 330 35.82 -38.17 10.65
CA VAL A 330 36.48 -38.18 9.33
C VAL A 330 35.46 -38.27 8.18
N GLU A 331 35.61 -37.29 7.28
CA GLU A 331 35.36 -37.18 5.84
C GLU A 331 34.78 -38.33 4.95
N SER A 332 33.99 -37.85 3.96
CA SER A 332 34.05 -38.13 2.52
C SER A 332 33.60 -39.49 1.96
N SER A 333 32.54 -39.51 1.13
CA SER A 333 32.69 -39.48 -0.33
C SER A 333 31.37 -39.70 -1.09
N LYS A 334 31.39 -39.22 -2.34
CA LYS A 334 30.34 -39.04 -3.36
C LYS A 334 29.76 -40.34 -3.91
N THR A 335 28.49 -40.30 -4.38
CA THR A 335 28.14 -40.71 -5.76
C THR A 335 26.90 -39.95 -6.28
N GLU A 336 27.04 -39.41 -7.49
CA GLU A 336 26.02 -38.79 -8.35
C GLU A 336 24.94 -39.81 -8.75
N THR A 337 23.67 -39.44 -8.95
CA THR A 337 23.14 -39.06 -10.28
C THR A 337 21.64 -38.75 -10.17
N ASN A 338 21.13 -37.97 -11.13
CA ASN A 338 19.75 -37.51 -11.38
C ASN A 338 19.41 -36.09 -10.87
N ILE A 339 20.22 -35.14 -11.33
CA ILE A 339 19.82 -33.76 -11.57
C ILE A 339 19.63 -33.64 -13.08
N PHE A 340 18.40 -33.53 -13.58
CA PHE A 340 18.08 -32.75 -14.78
C PHE A 340 16.56 -32.54 -14.85
N SER A 341 16.17 -31.28 -15.09
CA SER A 341 14.80 -30.74 -15.29
C SER A 341 13.95 -30.44 -14.05
N SER A 342 14.19 -29.28 -13.43
CA SER A 342 13.12 -28.44 -12.83
C SER A 342 13.58 -27.04 -12.37
N GLN A 343 14.89 -26.73 -12.40
CA GLN A 343 15.41 -25.49 -11.82
C GLN A 343 15.19 -24.19 -12.62
N ILE A 344 14.58 -24.22 -13.81
CA ILE A 344 14.38 -22.99 -14.61
C ILE A 344 13.05 -22.27 -14.27
N ALA A 345 12.11 -22.92 -13.58
CA ALA A 345 10.80 -22.33 -13.26
C ALA A 345 10.72 -21.63 -11.89
N GLN A 346 11.63 -21.91 -10.95
CA GLN A 346 11.55 -21.42 -9.56
C GLN A 346 12.39 -20.17 -9.27
N PHE A 347 13.35 -19.80 -10.12
CA PHE A 347 14.29 -18.71 -9.82
C PHE A 347 13.97 -17.35 -10.45
N THR A 348 13.03 -17.29 -11.39
CA THR A 348 12.61 -16.04 -12.02
C THR A 348 11.49 -15.35 -11.23
N GLY A 349 10.46 -16.08 -10.78
CA GLY A 349 9.28 -15.48 -10.15
C GLY A 349 9.53 -14.69 -8.85
N GLY A 350 10.39 -15.17 -7.96
CA GLY A 350 10.63 -14.55 -6.65
C GLY A 350 11.49 -13.28 -6.70
N VAL A 351 12.51 -13.27 -7.57
CA VAL A 351 13.41 -12.10 -7.76
C VAL A 351 12.69 -11.01 -8.55
N ILE A 352 11.90 -11.40 -9.55
CA ILE A 352 11.07 -10.49 -10.33
C ILE A 352 9.97 -9.86 -9.44
N ALA A 353 9.34 -10.62 -8.54
CA ALA A 353 8.34 -10.09 -7.60
C ALA A 353 8.93 -9.10 -6.58
N PHE A 354 10.12 -9.40 -6.04
CA PHE A 354 10.79 -8.51 -5.09
C PHE A 354 11.28 -7.21 -5.73
N ALA A 355 11.73 -7.28 -6.99
CA ALA A 355 12.15 -6.10 -7.73
C ALA A 355 10.99 -5.17 -8.12
N ILE A 356 9.85 -5.74 -8.49
CA ILE A 356 8.68 -4.97 -8.92
C ILE A 356 7.95 -4.35 -7.73
N LEU A 357 8.06 -4.96 -6.53
CA LEU A 357 7.67 -4.35 -5.26
C LEU A 357 8.38 -3.01 -4.98
N PHE A 358 9.60 -2.83 -5.49
CA PHE A 358 10.37 -1.59 -5.37
C PHE A 358 10.14 -0.62 -6.53
N LEU A 359 9.92 -1.13 -7.75
CA LEU A 359 9.61 -0.33 -8.94
C LEU A 359 8.30 0.47 -8.78
N ILE A 360 7.27 -0.16 -8.20
CA ILE A 360 5.94 0.41 -8.04
C ILE A 360 5.87 1.49 -6.96
N LYS A 361 6.77 1.49 -5.99
CA LYS A 361 6.73 2.55 -4.99
C LYS A 361 7.17 3.90 -5.57
N PHE A 362 8.03 3.95 -6.60
CA PHE A 362 8.77 5.19 -6.86
C PHE A 362 9.08 5.55 -8.32
N GLY A 363 8.81 4.72 -9.32
CA GLY A 363 9.21 5.01 -10.71
C GLY A 363 8.09 5.51 -11.63
N SER A 364 8.14 6.80 -11.99
CA SER A 364 7.46 7.45 -13.13
C SER A 364 5.95 7.73 -13.06
N ARG A 365 5.60 8.89 -13.61
CA ARG A 365 4.41 9.72 -13.43
C ARG A 365 3.09 9.13 -13.96
N GLY A 366 3.10 7.96 -14.61
CA GLY A 366 1.90 7.22 -15.00
C GLY A 366 1.11 6.64 -13.82
N ILE A 367 1.74 6.50 -12.66
CA ILE A 367 1.13 5.91 -11.47
C ILE A 367 0.32 6.95 -10.66
N TYR A 368 0.55 8.25 -10.86
CA TYR A 368 -0.17 9.30 -10.12
C TYR A 368 -1.38 9.88 -10.88
N LYS A 369 -1.55 9.59 -12.18
CA LYS A 369 -2.80 9.87 -12.94
C LYS A 369 -3.88 8.79 -12.75
N LEU A 370 -3.60 7.74 -11.98
CA LEU A 370 -4.55 6.67 -11.65
C LEU A 370 -5.70 7.09 -10.70
N PHE A 371 -5.78 8.36 -10.36
CA PHE A 371 -6.80 8.91 -9.46
C PHE A 371 -7.64 10.03 -10.06
N ASP A 372 -7.52 10.35 -11.35
CA ASP A 372 -8.41 11.30 -12.01
C ASP A 372 -8.98 10.73 -13.32
N SER A 373 -10.28 10.45 -13.30
CA SER A 373 -11.12 10.19 -14.45
C SER A 373 -11.30 11.48 -15.26
N HIS A 374 -11.30 11.36 -16.59
CA HIS A 374 -11.80 12.40 -17.51
C HIS A 374 -12.73 11.75 -18.54
N PRO A 375 -13.62 12.55 -19.16
CA PRO A 375 -15.05 12.29 -19.13
C PRO A 375 -15.54 11.53 -20.37
N SER A 376 -16.54 10.69 -20.18
CA SER A 376 -17.33 10.12 -21.27
C SER A 376 -18.16 11.23 -21.94
N GLN A 377 -17.98 11.41 -23.25
CA GLN A 377 -18.93 12.16 -24.08
C GLN A 377 -20.25 11.38 -24.25
N PRO A 378 -21.37 12.08 -24.56
CA PRO A 378 -22.70 11.52 -24.46
C PRO A 378 -22.99 10.53 -25.59
N VAL A 379 -23.43 9.33 -25.23
CA VAL A 379 -24.08 8.40 -26.16
C VAL A 379 -25.49 8.92 -26.42
N VAL A 380 -25.75 9.29 -27.67
CA VAL A 380 -27.08 9.62 -28.17
C VAL A 380 -27.93 8.35 -28.23
N THR A 381 -29.10 8.44 -27.63
CA THR A 381 -30.19 7.47 -27.66
C THR A 381 -30.77 7.36 -29.07
N SER A 382 -30.82 6.15 -29.64
CA SER A 382 -31.80 5.82 -30.67
C SER A 382 -32.32 4.40 -30.50
N THR A 383 -33.63 4.32 -30.39
CA THR A 383 -34.55 3.18 -30.24
C THR A 383 -34.44 2.19 -31.42
N PRO A 384 -34.86 0.91 -31.27
CA PRO A 384 -34.71 -0.11 -32.30
C PRO A 384 -35.85 -0.03 -33.33
N THR A 385 -35.50 -0.16 -34.60
CA THR A 385 -36.46 -0.43 -35.68
C THR A 385 -36.08 -1.74 -36.36
N GLU A 386 -37.05 -2.63 -36.36
CA GLU A 386 -37.14 -3.93 -37.01
C GLU A 386 -37.19 -3.78 -38.55
N LEU A 387 -36.53 -4.70 -39.29
CA LEU A 387 -37.10 -5.48 -40.42
C LEU A 387 -36.03 -6.06 -41.37
N GLN A 388 -36.19 -7.38 -41.54
CA GLN A 388 -36.14 -8.16 -42.78
C GLN A 388 -34.83 -8.61 -43.44
N ALA A 389 -34.88 -9.91 -43.74
CA ALA A 389 -33.95 -10.76 -44.44
C ALA A 389 -33.98 -10.58 -45.96
N SER A 390 -32.88 -10.98 -46.61
CA SER A 390 -32.95 -11.77 -47.85
C SER A 390 -31.58 -12.38 -48.19
N ASN A 391 -31.63 -13.68 -48.49
CA ASN A 391 -30.58 -14.56 -48.98
C ASN A 391 -30.07 -14.19 -50.38
N SER A 392 -28.84 -14.62 -50.68
CA SER A 392 -28.45 -15.38 -51.89
C SER A 392 -26.91 -15.47 -51.89
N ASP A 393 -26.28 -16.60 -51.59
CA ASP A 393 -26.12 -17.84 -52.37
C ASP A 393 -24.88 -17.83 -53.29
N GLU A 394 -24.34 -19.05 -53.43
CA GLU A 394 -23.31 -19.56 -54.33
C GLU A 394 -21.83 -19.30 -53.94
N SER A 395 -21.14 -20.28 -53.32
CA SER A 395 -20.52 -21.50 -53.91
C SER A 395 -19.23 -21.15 -54.70
N THR A 396 -18.09 -21.79 -54.54
CA THR A 396 -17.79 -23.24 -54.55
C THR A 396 -16.36 -23.51 -54.04
N ASN A 397 -16.17 -24.67 -53.37
CA ASN A 397 -15.12 -25.70 -53.53
C ASN A 397 -13.65 -25.27 -53.82
N ASN A 398 -12.60 -25.81 -53.21
CA ASN A 398 -12.38 -27.21 -52.82
C ASN A 398 -11.14 -27.34 -51.90
N SER A 399 -11.25 -28.25 -50.93
CA SER A 399 -10.26 -29.22 -50.42
C SER A 399 -8.76 -29.03 -50.66
N GLU A 400 -7.96 -29.09 -49.57
CA GLU A 400 -7.10 -30.25 -49.28
C GLU A 400 -6.60 -30.25 -47.82
N GLN A 401 -6.66 -31.43 -47.20
CA GLN A 401 -6.17 -31.76 -45.86
C GLN A 401 -4.66 -31.98 -45.87
N ALA A 402 -3.94 -31.60 -44.79
CA ALA A 402 -3.26 -32.55 -43.90
C ALA A 402 -2.31 -31.85 -42.90
N ASN A 403 -2.35 -32.39 -41.68
CA ASN A 403 -1.47 -32.21 -40.52
C ASN A 403 0.01 -31.93 -40.82
N THR A 404 0.68 -31.16 -39.96
CA THR A 404 1.63 -31.68 -38.92
C THR A 404 2.31 -30.55 -38.14
N ASP A 405 2.64 -30.85 -36.88
CA ASP A 405 3.49 -30.11 -35.93
C ASP A 405 4.68 -29.35 -36.54
N SER A 406 5.05 -28.20 -35.97
CA SER A 406 6.46 -27.81 -35.74
C SER A 406 6.63 -26.51 -34.93
N THR A 407 7.15 -26.70 -33.71
CA THR A 407 8.39 -26.10 -33.16
C THR A 407 8.64 -24.58 -33.22
N SER A 408 8.82 -24.03 -32.03
CA SER A 408 9.40 -22.72 -31.69
C SER A 408 10.77 -22.45 -32.33
N GLN A 409 10.93 -21.29 -32.99
CA GLN A 409 12.24 -20.68 -33.25
C GLN A 409 12.21 -19.18 -32.89
N GLN A 410 13.29 -18.76 -32.23
CA GLN A 410 13.63 -17.41 -31.79
C GLN A 410 14.55 -16.78 -32.85
N PRO A 411 14.39 -15.50 -33.28
CA PRO A 411 15.27 -14.93 -34.30
C PRO A 411 16.57 -14.36 -33.70
N SER A 412 17.70 -14.63 -34.37
CA SER A 412 19.02 -14.04 -34.17
C SER A 412 19.13 -12.64 -34.80
N ILE A 413 19.81 -11.70 -34.16
CA ILE A 413 20.04 -10.31 -34.63
C ILE A 413 21.48 -10.16 -35.18
N SER A 414 21.63 -9.51 -36.34
CA SER A 414 22.89 -9.19 -37.03
C SER A 414 23.58 -7.91 -36.49
N GLU A 415 24.92 -7.89 -36.49
CA GLU A 415 25.83 -6.91 -35.84
C GLU A 415 25.88 -5.47 -36.41
N GLU A 416 24.93 -5.01 -37.23
CA GLU A 416 25.22 -3.90 -38.17
C GLU A 416 24.86 -2.47 -37.75
N ASN A 417 24.55 -2.13 -36.49
CA ASN A 417 24.33 -0.72 -36.07
C ASN A 417 24.63 -0.50 -34.57
N ILE A 418 25.91 -0.38 -34.20
CA ILE A 418 26.33 -0.03 -32.83
C ILE A 418 26.75 1.46 -32.79
N PRO A 419 26.12 2.32 -31.96
CA PRO A 419 26.52 3.71 -31.79
C PRO A 419 28.00 3.85 -31.36
N PRO A 420 28.71 4.91 -31.79
CA PRO A 420 30.09 5.15 -31.37
C PRO A 420 30.15 5.38 -29.85
N GLY A 421 31.04 4.65 -29.16
CA GLY A 421 31.23 4.75 -27.71
C GLY A 421 30.59 3.63 -26.89
N VAL A 422 29.76 2.76 -27.49
CA VAL A 422 29.21 1.59 -26.79
C VAL A 422 30.33 0.57 -26.50
N PRO A 423 30.54 0.15 -25.24
CA PRO A 423 31.55 -0.85 -24.93
C PRO A 423 31.23 -2.22 -25.54
N SER A 424 32.28 -2.96 -25.92
CA SER A 424 32.13 -4.29 -26.53
C SER A 424 31.33 -5.26 -25.65
N GLY A 425 30.40 -6.01 -26.26
CA GLY A 425 29.55 -7.00 -25.60
C GLY A 425 28.31 -6.44 -24.92
N TRP A 426 28.10 -5.11 -24.94
CA TRP A 426 26.86 -4.52 -24.47
C TRP A 426 25.69 -4.89 -25.38
N LYS A 427 24.50 -4.98 -24.78
CA LYS A 427 23.26 -5.39 -25.44
C LYS A 427 22.36 -4.19 -25.63
N LYS A 428 21.73 -4.10 -26.80
CA LYS A 428 20.72 -3.11 -27.10
C LYS A 428 19.36 -3.49 -26.49
N PHE A 429 18.72 -2.51 -25.86
CA PHE A 429 17.34 -2.57 -25.39
C PHE A 429 16.56 -1.45 -26.06
N GLU A 430 15.44 -1.78 -26.70
CA GLU A 430 14.64 -0.82 -27.45
C GLU A 430 13.15 -1.07 -27.28
N GLY A 431 12.36 -0.01 -27.36
CA GLY A 431 10.91 -0.07 -27.34
C GLY A 431 10.29 1.31 -27.49
N SER A 432 9.14 1.39 -28.16
CA SER A 432 8.34 2.62 -28.34
C SER A 432 9.16 3.89 -28.67
N GLY A 433 10.17 3.76 -29.53
CA GLY A 433 11.01 4.87 -29.98
C GLY A 433 12.14 5.26 -29.03
N ALA A 434 12.37 4.55 -27.92
CA ALA A 434 13.56 4.70 -27.08
C ALA A 434 14.52 3.51 -27.28
N GLU A 435 15.81 3.80 -27.26
CA GLU A 435 16.90 2.83 -27.32
C GLU A 435 17.91 3.12 -26.20
N LEU A 436 18.44 2.08 -25.58
CA LEU A 436 19.44 2.13 -24.52
C LEU A 436 20.35 0.91 -24.59
N TRP A 437 21.66 1.09 -24.47
CA TRP A 437 22.62 -0.02 -24.38
C TRP A 437 23.01 -0.28 -22.93
N LEU A 438 23.00 -1.56 -22.54
CA LEU A 438 23.31 -2.00 -21.18
C LEU A 438 24.38 -3.11 -21.20
N PRO A 439 25.15 -3.29 -20.10
CA PRO A 439 26.19 -4.31 -20.02
C PRO A 439 25.68 -5.75 -20.30
N PRO A 440 26.55 -6.68 -20.73
CA PRO A 440 26.15 -8.03 -21.15
C PRO A 440 25.40 -8.85 -20.09
N SER A 441 25.62 -8.58 -18.80
CA SER A 441 24.93 -9.24 -17.69
C SER A 441 23.46 -8.83 -17.56
N TRP A 442 23.06 -7.75 -18.22
CA TRP A 442 21.70 -7.26 -18.19
C TRP A 442 20.81 -8.12 -19.06
N GLU A 443 19.64 -8.40 -18.51
CA GLU A 443 18.57 -9.15 -19.15
C GLU A 443 17.35 -8.25 -19.30
N GLY A 444 16.68 -8.38 -20.45
CA GLY A 444 15.42 -7.72 -20.71
C GLY A 444 14.29 -8.68 -20.44
N ALA A 445 13.21 -8.18 -19.85
CA ALA A 445 11.96 -8.90 -19.93
C ALA A 445 10.90 -8.02 -20.55
N ASP A 446 10.08 -8.65 -21.38
CA ASP A 446 8.77 -8.12 -21.72
C ASP A 446 8.03 -7.94 -20.39
N LEU A 447 7.97 -6.67 -19.96
CA LEU A 447 7.36 -6.28 -18.69
C LEU A 447 5.92 -6.80 -18.66
N TYR A 448 5.19 -6.68 -19.78
CA TYR A 448 3.84 -7.18 -19.95
C TYR A 448 3.72 -8.71 -19.75
N LYS A 449 4.58 -9.52 -20.40
CA LYS A 449 4.57 -11.00 -20.22
C LYS A 449 4.96 -11.43 -18.80
N SER A 450 5.86 -10.69 -18.16
CA SER A 450 6.32 -10.97 -16.81
C SER A 450 5.27 -10.57 -15.76
N MET A 451 4.60 -9.44 -16.00
CA MET A 451 3.53 -8.86 -15.17
C MET A 451 2.30 -9.74 -15.06
N HIS A 452 1.89 -10.41 -16.13
CA HIS A 452 0.77 -11.35 -16.08
C HIS A 452 1.06 -12.54 -15.14
N LYS A 453 2.30 -13.04 -15.11
CA LYS A 453 2.70 -14.09 -14.16
C LYS A 453 2.73 -13.55 -12.72
N LEU A 454 3.24 -12.34 -12.52
CA LEU A 454 3.32 -11.72 -11.19
C LEU A 454 1.98 -11.35 -10.59
N GLY A 455 1.01 -10.91 -11.41
CA GLY A 455 -0.36 -10.66 -10.95
C GLY A 455 -0.99 -11.90 -10.30
N SER A 456 -0.63 -13.09 -10.80
CA SER A 456 -1.07 -14.36 -10.20
C SER A 456 -0.38 -14.71 -8.87
N TYR A 457 0.83 -14.18 -8.62
CA TYR A 457 1.58 -14.38 -7.38
C TYR A 457 1.34 -13.28 -6.33
N ASN A 458 0.99 -12.06 -6.75
CA ASN A 458 0.68 -10.94 -5.87
C ASN A 458 -0.31 -9.97 -6.57
N PRO A 459 -1.56 -9.90 -6.07
CA PRO A 459 -2.62 -9.09 -6.68
C PRO A 459 -2.35 -7.59 -6.75
N LYS A 460 -1.39 -7.06 -5.97
CA LYS A 460 -0.96 -5.64 -6.10
C LYS A 460 -0.38 -5.32 -7.48
N PHE A 461 0.09 -6.35 -8.19
CA PHE A 461 0.62 -6.22 -9.53
C PHE A 461 -0.44 -6.29 -10.61
N GLU A 462 -1.68 -6.66 -10.28
CA GLU A 462 -2.77 -6.82 -11.24
C GLU A 462 -3.21 -5.48 -11.84
N HIS A 463 -3.25 -4.42 -11.04
CA HIS A 463 -3.60 -3.08 -11.51
C HIS A 463 -2.49 -2.44 -12.38
N PHE A 464 -1.22 -2.64 -12.02
CA PHE A 464 -0.09 -2.21 -12.83
C PHE A 464 0.00 -3.04 -14.13
N ALA A 465 -0.28 -4.34 -14.06
CA ALA A 465 -0.39 -5.21 -15.23
C ALA A 465 -1.54 -4.78 -16.17
N GLN A 466 -2.69 -4.38 -15.62
CA GLN A 466 -3.83 -3.85 -16.40
C GLN A 466 -3.50 -2.51 -17.06
N GLN A 467 -2.71 -1.64 -16.43
CA GLN A 467 -2.27 -0.39 -17.05
C GLN A 467 -1.21 -0.60 -18.13
N LEU A 468 -0.26 -1.52 -17.92
CA LEU A 468 0.65 -1.95 -18.97
C LEU A 468 -0.09 -2.58 -20.15
N GLN A 469 -1.23 -3.24 -19.89
CA GLN A 469 -2.14 -3.70 -20.93
C GLN A 469 -2.83 -2.55 -21.69
N GLN A 470 -3.18 -1.46 -21.00
CA GLN A 470 -3.87 -0.31 -21.60
C GLN A 470 -2.92 0.66 -22.33
N ASN A 471 -1.66 0.76 -21.90
CA ASN A 471 -0.65 1.62 -22.53
C ASN A 471 0.72 0.93 -22.56
N PRO A 472 0.88 -0.11 -23.40
CA PRO A 472 2.12 -0.88 -23.49
C PRO A 472 3.32 -0.05 -23.93
N SER A 473 3.09 1.11 -24.57
CA SER A 473 4.16 2.02 -25.00
C SER A 473 4.68 2.98 -23.93
N ALA A 474 4.04 3.04 -22.76
CA ALA A 474 4.48 3.91 -21.66
C ALA A 474 5.76 3.43 -20.96
N PHE A 475 6.10 2.15 -21.09
CA PHE A 475 7.28 1.52 -20.49
C PHE A 475 8.12 0.83 -21.57
N PRO A 476 8.75 1.64 -22.46
CA PRO A 476 9.51 1.14 -23.59
C PRO A 476 10.61 0.14 -23.23
N ILE A 477 11.31 0.33 -22.12
CA ILE A 477 12.45 -0.50 -21.73
C ILE A 477 12.33 -0.90 -20.27
N TRP A 478 12.46 -2.20 -20.01
CA TRP A 478 12.66 -2.77 -18.68
C TRP A 478 13.81 -3.78 -18.71
N ALA A 479 14.83 -3.52 -17.90
CA ALA A 479 16.01 -4.36 -17.84
C ALA A 479 16.50 -4.51 -16.39
N PHE A 480 17.11 -5.65 -16.09
CA PHE A 480 17.72 -5.91 -14.79
C PHE A 480 19.07 -6.60 -14.94
N ASP A 481 19.94 -6.41 -13.96
CA ASP A 481 21.24 -7.09 -13.93
C ASP A 481 21.07 -8.49 -13.33
N SER A 482 21.45 -9.53 -14.08
CA SER A 482 21.43 -10.92 -13.61
C SER A 482 22.50 -11.20 -12.54
N ILE A 483 23.55 -10.37 -12.48
CA ILE A 483 24.61 -10.48 -11.48
C ILE A 483 24.14 -9.86 -10.16
N LYS A 484 23.92 -10.73 -9.17
CA LYS A 484 23.51 -10.32 -7.83
C LYS A 484 24.63 -9.56 -7.13
N GLY A 485 24.26 -8.42 -6.56
CA GLY A 485 25.09 -7.67 -5.63
C GLY A 485 25.10 -8.28 -4.22
N GLY A 486 26.07 -7.87 -3.39
CA GLY A 486 26.25 -8.37 -2.03
C GLY A 486 25.08 -8.07 -1.09
N SER A 487 24.29 -7.05 -1.43
CA SER A 487 23.10 -6.62 -0.67
C SER A 487 21.83 -7.45 -0.96
N GLY A 488 21.84 -8.24 -2.04
CA GLY A 488 20.66 -8.95 -2.53
C GLY A 488 19.58 -8.04 -3.14
N PHE A 489 19.86 -6.75 -3.36
CA PHE A 489 18.99 -5.85 -4.12
C PHE A 489 19.03 -6.19 -5.62
N LEU A 490 17.86 -6.16 -6.27
CA LEU A 490 17.86 -6.21 -7.74
C LEU A 490 18.25 -4.85 -8.30
N THR A 491 19.34 -4.84 -9.06
CA THR A 491 19.72 -3.67 -9.85
C THR A 491 18.92 -3.65 -11.14
N ASN A 492 18.25 -2.54 -11.45
CA ASN A 492 17.40 -2.44 -12.65
C ASN A 492 17.39 -1.05 -13.28
N VAL A 493 16.92 -1.00 -14.53
CA VAL A 493 16.68 0.20 -15.33
C VAL A 493 15.27 0.14 -15.90
N ILE A 494 14.55 1.24 -15.78
CA ILE A 494 13.26 1.46 -16.43
C ILE A 494 13.34 2.71 -17.27
N VAL A 495 12.91 2.61 -18.52
CA VAL A 495 12.57 3.78 -19.32
C VAL A 495 11.06 3.88 -19.40
N SER A 496 10.54 5.06 -19.08
CA SER A 496 9.12 5.39 -19.17
C SER A 496 8.93 6.72 -19.88
N ASN A 497 7.73 6.95 -20.42
CA ASN A 497 7.37 8.23 -20.99
C ASN A 497 5.95 8.67 -20.60
N GLU A 498 5.71 9.97 -20.68
CA GLU A 498 4.39 10.55 -20.53
C GLU A 498 4.22 11.84 -21.33
N GLN A 499 2.96 12.24 -21.53
CA GLN A 499 2.62 13.55 -22.08
C GLN A 499 2.34 14.58 -20.97
N VAL A 500 2.99 15.74 -21.06
CA VAL A 500 2.83 16.90 -20.19
C VAL A 500 2.41 18.15 -20.98
N ASN A 501 1.87 19.15 -20.27
CA ASN A 501 1.53 20.42 -20.88
C ASN A 501 2.82 21.10 -21.42
N PRO A 502 2.87 21.54 -22.69
CA PRO A 502 4.07 22.15 -23.27
C PRO A 502 4.62 23.35 -22.48
N THR A 503 3.76 24.08 -21.76
CA THR A 503 4.14 25.27 -20.98
C THR A 503 4.89 24.94 -19.68
N ILE A 504 4.82 23.69 -19.19
CA ILE A 504 5.54 23.27 -17.99
C ILE A 504 7.02 23.19 -18.33
N ASN A 505 7.86 24.01 -17.69
CA ASN A 505 9.30 23.88 -17.77
C ASN A 505 9.81 22.73 -16.88
N LEU A 506 11.02 22.24 -17.16
CA LEU A 506 11.56 21.06 -16.49
C LEU A 506 11.81 21.29 -15.00
N GLU A 507 12.22 22.49 -14.60
CA GLU A 507 12.44 22.83 -13.20
C GLU A 507 11.14 22.76 -12.38
N THR A 508 10.04 23.32 -12.91
CA THR A 508 8.71 23.22 -12.30
C THR A 508 8.25 21.77 -12.25
N TYR A 509 8.50 21.00 -13.31
CA TYR A 509 8.20 19.57 -13.33
C TYR A 509 8.93 18.85 -12.18
N LEU A 510 10.23 19.10 -12.00
CA LEU A 510 11.05 18.45 -10.97
C LEU A 510 10.63 18.86 -9.56
N GLN A 511 10.34 20.13 -9.33
CA GLN A 511 9.84 20.61 -8.04
C GLN A 511 8.51 19.94 -7.69
N GLU A 512 7.59 19.83 -8.65
CA GLU A 512 6.33 19.13 -8.43
C GLU A 512 6.51 17.62 -8.24
N GLU A 513 7.45 16.98 -8.95
CA GLU A 513 7.78 15.56 -8.70
C GLU A 513 8.40 15.36 -7.32
N SER A 514 9.29 16.25 -6.89
CA SER A 514 9.97 16.15 -5.60
C SER A 514 9.00 16.12 -4.42
N LYS A 515 7.88 16.84 -4.51
CA LYS A 515 6.83 16.92 -3.49
C LYS A 515 5.98 15.64 -3.39
N LYS A 516 6.03 14.78 -4.41
CA LYS A 516 5.21 13.55 -4.48
C LYS A 516 5.89 12.35 -3.84
N PHE A 517 7.21 12.43 -3.58
CA PHE A 517 7.88 11.37 -2.84
C PHE A 517 7.33 11.31 -1.41
N PRO A 518 6.97 10.12 -0.89
CA PRO A 518 6.47 9.98 0.47
C PRO A 518 7.58 10.23 1.48
N ALA A 519 7.20 10.49 2.73
CA ALA A 519 8.12 10.85 3.80
C ALA A 519 9.25 9.84 4.08
N GLN A 520 9.11 8.57 3.65
CA GLN A 520 10.16 7.55 3.79
C GLN A 520 11.26 7.63 2.71
N ILE A 521 11.10 8.53 1.73
CA ILE A 521 12.10 8.85 0.73
C ILE A 521 12.75 10.17 1.05
N ARG A 522 14.07 10.13 1.15
CA ARG A 522 14.90 11.32 1.18
C ARG A 522 15.41 11.63 -0.22
N ILE A 523 15.20 12.85 -0.68
CA ILE A 523 15.87 13.37 -1.87
C ILE A 523 17.30 13.73 -1.46
N VAL A 524 18.28 13.08 -2.09
CA VAL A 524 19.71 13.23 -1.80
C VAL A 524 20.32 14.32 -2.67
N ASP A 525 19.91 14.40 -3.94
CA ASP A 525 20.39 15.40 -4.90
C ASP A 525 19.29 15.71 -5.90
N MET A 526 19.20 16.96 -6.34
CA MET A 526 18.29 17.38 -7.42
C MET A 526 18.94 18.48 -8.25
N LYS A 527 19.10 18.24 -9.56
CA LYS A 527 19.80 19.14 -10.47
C LYS A 527 19.10 19.22 -11.82
N THR A 528 19.31 20.33 -12.52
CA THR A 528 18.92 20.53 -13.93
C THR A 528 20.15 20.83 -14.77
N GLY A 529 20.12 20.46 -16.04
CA GLY A 529 21.16 20.74 -17.01
C GLY A 529 20.63 20.61 -18.44
N SER A 530 21.54 20.60 -19.40
CA SER A 530 21.22 20.40 -20.81
C SER A 530 22.22 19.44 -21.46
N VAL A 531 21.73 18.48 -22.23
CA VAL A 531 22.54 17.51 -22.98
C VAL A 531 22.02 17.45 -24.41
N GLU A 532 22.90 17.68 -25.38
CA GLU A 532 22.60 17.62 -26.84
C GLU A 532 21.30 18.34 -27.27
N GLY A 533 20.99 19.49 -26.65
CA GLY A 533 19.80 20.30 -26.96
C GLY A 533 18.54 19.95 -26.16
N TYR A 534 18.55 18.88 -25.38
CA TYR A 534 17.47 18.53 -24.46
C TYR A 534 17.67 19.14 -23.07
N GLN A 535 16.58 19.55 -22.44
CA GLN A 535 16.58 19.90 -21.02
C GLN A 535 16.54 18.60 -20.21
N VAL A 536 17.50 18.45 -19.28
CA VAL A 536 17.65 17.24 -18.46
C VAL A 536 17.55 17.58 -16.98
N GLY A 537 16.84 16.76 -16.24
CA GLY A 537 16.66 16.80 -14.81
C GLY A 537 17.24 15.54 -14.19
N ARG A 538 17.82 15.67 -13.01
CA ARG A 538 18.39 14.56 -12.24
C ARG A 538 17.86 14.63 -10.82
N ILE A 539 17.28 13.54 -10.33
CA ILE A 539 16.90 13.38 -8.92
C ILE A 539 17.58 12.12 -8.39
N ILE A 540 18.28 12.20 -7.26
CA ILE A 540 18.71 11.02 -6.50
C ILE A 540 17.83 10.91 -5.26
N THR A 541 17.35 9.71 -4.98
CA THR A 541 16.55 9.38 -3.80
C THR A 541 17.15 8.22 -3.04
N GLU A 542 16.91 8.18 -1.73
CA GLU A 542 17.34 7.12 -0.84
C GLU A 542 16.20 6.76 0.13
N THR A 543 16.00 5.46 0.37
CA THR A 543 14.96 4.96 1.27
C THR A 543 15.48 4.79 2.69
N SER A 544 14.70 5.22 3.69
CA SER A 544 15.06 5.11 5.11
C SER A 544 14.63 3.78 5.76
N LEU A 545 14.39 2.72 4.97
CA LEU A 545 13.91 1.42 5.43
C LEU A 545 15.05 0.42 5.70
N ALA A 546 14.77 -0.67 6.42
CA ALA A 546 15.73 -1.67 6.93
C ALA A 546 16.64 -2.33 5.87
N ARG A 547 16.35 -2.14 4.58
CA ARG A 547 17.31 -2.31 3.48
C ARG A 547 17.29 -1.00 2.69
N SER A 548 18.38 -0.25 2.73
CA SER A 548 18.51 1.04 2.06
C SER A 548 18.73 0.83 0.57
N GLY A 549 17.78 1.27 -0.25
CA GLY A 549 17.91 1.34 -1.70
C GLY A 549 18.15 2.78 -2.14
N LYS A 550 18.92 2.98 -3.21
CA LYS A 550 19.08 4.27 -3.86
C LYS A 550 18.56 4.20 -5.29
N GLN A 551 17.94 5.30 -5.72
CA GLN A 551 17.44 5.43 -7.08
C GLN A 551 17.86 6.77 -7.66
N ILE A 552 18.10 6.76 -8.97
CA ILE A 552 18.39 7.96 -9.75
C ILE A 552 17.41 8.06 -10.91
N TYR A 553 16.87 9.25 -11.09
CA TYR A 553 15.92 9.60 -12.13
C TYR A 553 16.62 10.56 -13.07
N TYR A 554 16.80 10.15 -14.33
CA TYR A 554 17.16 11.03 -15.43
C TYR A 554 15.91 11.37 -16.21
N ILE A 555 15.57 12.66 -16.24
CA ILE A 555 14.30 13.17 -16.72
C ILE A 555 14.59 14.06 -17.92
N ILE A 556 14.16 13.66 -19.10
CA ILE A 556 14.46 14.34 -20.36
C ILE A 556 13.16 14.93 -20.88
N LYS A 557 13.14 16.25 -21.09
CA LYS A 557 12.00 16.92 -21.72
C LYS A 557 12.24 17.05 -23.22
N ASP A 558 11.35 16.43 -24.00
CA ASP A 558 11.31 16.52 -25.45
C ASP A 558 9.91 17.01 -25.90
N GLY A 559 9.80 18.29 -26.24
CA GLY A 559 8.52 18.92 -26.59
C GLY A 559 7.45 18.79 -25.50
N ARG A 560 6.43 17.96 -25.76
CA ARG A 560 5.34 17.63 -24.81
C ARG A 560 5.57 16.32 -24.06
N THR A 561 6.63 15.60 -24.38
CA THR A 561 6.94 14.31 -23.78
C THR A 561 7.99 14.50 -22.68
N ILE A 562 7.77 13.84 -21.55
CA ILE A 562 8.82 13.63 -20.55
C ILE A 562 9.20 12.17 -20.58
N TRP A 563 10.50 11.91 -20.77
CA TRP A 563 11.09 10.59 -20.66
C TRP A 563 11.77 10.47 -19.30
N ASN A 564 11.48 9.41 -18.55
CA ASN A 564 12.17 9.11 -17.30
C ASN A 564 12.98 7.82 -17.47
N VAL A 565 14.30 7.93 -17.38
CA VAL A 565 15.23 6.80 -17.26
C VAL A 565 15.59 6.65 -15.79
N ILE A 566 15.15 5.54 -15.19
CA ILE A 566 15.23 5.31 -13.76
C ILE A 566 16.16 4.14 -13.52
N PHE A 567 17.20 4.36 -12.72
CA PHE A 567 18.09 3.30 -12.25
C PHE A 567 17.92 3.10 -10.76
N SER A 568 17.79 1.83 -10.35
CA SER A 568 17.61 1.44 -8.95
C SER A 568 18.64 0.39 -8.56
N THR A 569 19.24 0.53 -7.38
CA THR A 569 20.16 -0.47 -6.81
C THR A 569 20.24 -0.36 -5.28
N GLY A 570 20.99 -1.26 -4.64
CA GLY A 570 21.29 -1.17 -3.21
C GLY A 570 22.09 0.08 -2.88
N ALA A 571 21.81 0.74 -1.75
CA ALA A 571 22.49 1.99 -1.39
C ALA A 571 24.01 1.83 -1.21
N ASP A 572 24.45 0.64 -0.80
CA ASP A 572 25.85 0.24 -0.64
C ASP A 572 26.56 -0.01 -1.98
N GLU A 573 25.82 -0.33 -3.04
CA GLU A 573 26.34 -0.61 -4.39
C GLU A 573 26.21 0.59 -5.33
N PHE A 574 25.43 1.60 -4.93
CA PHE A 574 25.06 2.73 -5.79
C PHE A 574 26.26 3.47 -6.36
N GLU A 575 27.23 3.86 -5.53
CA GLU A 575 28.40 4.63 -6.00
C GLU A 575 29.30 3.81 -6.95
N GLN A 576 29.33 2.48 -6.79
CA GLN A 576 30.12 1.59 -7.66
C GLN A 576 29.42 1.36 -9.01
N ARG A 577 28.10 1.23 -9.00
CA ARG A 577 27.31 0.92 -10.21
C ARG A 577 26.88 2.16 -10.99
N LEU A 578 26.87 3.33 -10.36
CA LEU A 578 26.44 4.58 -10.98
C LEU A 578 27.25 4.93 -12.25
N PRO A 579 28.59 4.87 -12.29
CA PRO A 579 29.35 5.19 -13.50
C PRO A 579 29.04 4.25 -14.68
N ILE A 580 28.70 2.99 -14.40
CA ILE A 580 28.31 2.02 -15.43
C ILE A 580 26.95 2.40 -16.01
N PHE A 581 26.00 2.80 -15.16
CA PHE A 581 24.71 3.29 -15.61
C PHE A 581 24.82 4.64 -16.36
N GLU A 582 25.68 5.55 -15.92
CA GLU A 582 25.94 6.81 -16.62
C GLU A 582 26.50 6.57 -18.03
N ALA A 583 27.42 5.61 -18.20
CA ALA A 583 27.87 5.19 -19.52
C ALA A 583 26.74 4.59 -20.39
N SER A 584 25.72 3.97 -19.79
CA SER A 584 24.51 3.58 -20.52
C SER A 584 23.67 4.76 -20.96
N LEU A 585 23.55 5.80 -20.14
CA LEU A 585 22.80 7.01 -20.50
C LEU A 585 23.40 7.74 -21.70
N ASP A 586 24.72 7.70 -21.87
CA ASP A 586 25.38 8.27 -23.05
C ASP A 586 24.98 7.58 -24.37
N THR A 587 24.40 6.38 -24.28
CA THR A 587 23.88 5.60 -25.43
C THR A 587 22.37 5.77 -25.63
N PHE A 588 21.71 6.52 -24.74
CA PHE A 588 20.26 6.68 -24.80
C PHE A 588 19.85 7.53 -26.01
N THR A 589 19.03 6.97 -26.88
CA THR A 589 18.54 7.69 -28.07
C THR A 589 17.03 7.60 -28.20
N LEU A 590 16.45 8.64 -28.80
CA LEU A 590 15.05 8.72 -29.15
C LEU A 590 14.91 8.66 -30.67
N SER A 591 14.39 7.54 -31.18
CA SER A 591 14.03 7.37 -32.58
C SER A 591 12.71 8.10 -32.86
N ILE A 592 12.80 9.37 -33.26
CA ILE A 592 11.65 10.19 -33.64
C ILE A 592 11.11 9.68 -34.99
N LYS A 593 9.84 9.26 -35.03
CA LYS A 593 9.09 9.08 -36.27
C LYS A 593 8.06 10.19 -36.43
#